data_AF-A0ABD3XX22-F1
#
_entry.id   AF-A0ABD3XX22-F1
#
_cell.length_a   1.000
_cell.length_b   1.000
_cell.length_c   1.000
_cell.angle_alpha   90.00
_cell.angle_beta   90.00
_cell.angle_gamma   90.00
#
_symmetry.space_group_name_H-M   'P 1'
#
loop_
_entity.id
_entity.type
_entity.pdbx_description
1 polymer ?
#
loop_
_entity_poly.entity_id
_entity_poly.type
_entity_poly.pdbx_seq_one_letter_code
_entity_poly.pdbx_strand_id
1 'polypeptide(L)'
;TTLAKFLAKKLTIQAKDASWLKAISSLGSRREMENIRRRAAIRCQTPNNEYEICEIFLQDWMKSKPVQEDKIKPIIRALKGSNWMALSDECEKFIHIHKNYLSDECMSEMAKKIPNDWSSLARTLALPEEDITSCKNGSEGPHEDEAFMMLCKWRVSESVVNSGIDLFNDLLAVLETVQDFSDLKEYVRHTSNMISKE
;
A
#
# COMPACT_ATOMS: atom_id res chain seq x y z
N THR A 1 -4.69 -3.03 4.12
CA THR A 1 -5.11 -3.80 5.33
C THR A 1 -4.05 -4.79 5.83
N THR A 2 -3.16 -5.28 4.96
CA THR A 2 -2.18 -6.34 5.24
C THR A 2 -1.05 -5.94 6.20
N LEU A 3 -0.54 -4.71 6.12
CA LEU A 3 0.51 -4.22 7.05
C LEU A 3 0.00 -4.11 8.50
N ALA A 4 -1.22 -3.60 8.70
CA ALA A 4 -1.83 -3.49 10.03
C ALA A 4 -2.02 -4.88 10.67
N LYS A 5 -2.46 -5.87 9.88
CA LYS A 5 -2.56 -7.28 10.29
C LYS A 5 -1.20 -7.87 10.66
N PHE A 6 -0.19 -7.69 9.81
CA PHE A 6 1.17 -8.15 10.06
C PHE A 6 1.74 -7.56 11.35
N LEU A 7 1.66 -6.24 11.51
CA LEU A 7 2.13 -5.52 12.68
C LEU A 7 1.39 -5.95 13.94
N ALA A 8 0.06 -6.04 13.91
CA ALA A 8 -0.72 -6.50 15.04
C ALA A 8 -0.28 -7.90 15.48
N LYS A 9 -0.14 -8.83 14.53
CA LYS A 9 0.28 -10.21 14.80
C LYS A 9 1.63 -10.25 15.48
N LYS A 10 2.61 -9.51 14.94
CA LYS A 10 3.98 -9.50 15.46
C LYS A 10 4.08 -8.80 16.81
N LEU A 11 3.42 -7.64 16.95
CA LEU A 11 3.35 -6.88 18.19
C LEU A 11 2.73 -7.71 19.29
N THR A 12 1.58 -8.34 19.09
CA THR A 12 0.93 -9.13 20.15
C THR A 12 1.68 -10.41 20.52
N ILE A 13 2.35 -11.05 19.55
CA ILE A 13 3.20 -12.23 19.83
C ILE A 13 4.43 -11.87 20.66
N GLN A 14 5.12 -10.77 20.33
CA GLN A 14 6.33 -10.34 21.04
C GLN A 14 6.01 -9.60 22.36
N ALA A 15 4.87 -8.91 22.46
CA ALA A 15 4.49 -8.06 23.58
C ALA A 15 4.06 -8.81 24.84
N LYS A 16 3.58 -10.06 24.70
CA LYS A 16 2.93 -10.83 25.78
C LYS A 16 1.99 -9.94 26.61
N ASP A 17 0.86 -9.51 26.02
CA ASP A 17 -0.21 -8.60 26.55
C ASP A 17 -0.23 -7.19 25.91
N ALA A 18 -1.00 -6.26 26.50
CA ALA A 18 -1.24 -4.87 26.06
C ALA A 18 0.01 -3.96 26.02
N SER A 19 1.22 -4.51 26.14
CA SER A 19 2.48 -3.77 26.13
C SER A 19 2.83 -3.20 24.75
N TRP A 20 2.15 -3.65 23.68
CA TRP A 20 2.23 -3.08 22.34
C TRP A 20 1.84 -1.60 22.33
N LEU A 21 0.95 -1.14 23.20
CA LEU A 21 0.58 0.28 23.34
C LEU A 21 1.77 1.14 23.77
N LYS A 22 2.68 0.59 24.58
CA LYS A 22 3.91 1.30 24.96
C LYS A 22 4.81 1.48 23.75
N ALA A 23 4.95 0.43 22.93
CA ALA A 23 5.76 0.44 21.71
C ALA A 23 5.27 1.46 20.68
N ILE A 24 3.97 1.74 20.63
CA ILE A 24 3.38 2.66 19.67
C ILE A 24 2.83 3.95 20.28
N SER A 25 3.10 4.19 21.57
CA SER A 25 2.63 5.38 22.29
C SER A 25 3.17 6.70 21.73
N SER A 26 4.27 6.63 20.99
CA SER A 26 4.93 7.77 20.33
C SER A 26 4.34 8.10 18.94
N LEU A 27 3.34 7.34 18.47
CA LEU A 27 2.69 7.57 17.17
C LEU A 27 1.80 8.82 17.10
N GLY A 28 1.53 9.47 18.23
CA GLY A 28 0.78 10.72 18.30
C GLY A 28 0.56 11.17 19.74
N SER A 29 -0.31 12.16 19.93
CA SER A 29 -0.57 12.65 21.29
C SER A 29 -1.26 11.59 22.14
N ARG A 30 -1.03 11.58 23.46
CA ARG A 30 -1.68 10.64 24.40
C ARG A 30 -3.21 10.63 24.25
N ARG A 31 -3.82 11.80 24.04
CA ARG A 31 -5.26 11.96 23.84
C ARG A 31 -5.74 11.35 22.52
N GLU A 32 -4.97 11.52 21.45
CA GLU A 32 -5.26 10.94 20.14
C GLU A 32 -5.17 9.42 20.17
N MET A 33 -4.10 8.87 20.74
CA MET A 33 -3.90 7.43 20.85
C MET A 33 -4.99 6.76 21.71
N GLU A 34 -5.39 7.39 22.82
CA GLU A 34 -6.46 6.88 23.69
C GLU A 34 -7.83 6.89 22.99
N ASN A 35 -8.11 7.92 22.19
CA ASN A 35 -9.35 7.99 21.40
C ASN A 35 -9.39 6.90 20.32
N ILE A 36 -8.27 6.65 19.62
CA ILE A 36 -8.18 5.58 18.63
C ILE A 36 -8.34 4.21 19.30
N ARG A 37 -7.68 4.00 20.45
CA ARG A 37 -7.81 2.76 21.24
C ARG A 37 -9.25 2.50 21.67
N ARG A 38 -9.97 3.51 22.19
CA ARG A 38 -11.38 3.33 22.56
C ARG A 38 -12.24 2.94 21.37
N ARG A 39 -12.06 3.60 20.21
CA ARG A 39 -12.80 3.23 18.99
C ARG A 39 -12.49 1.80 18.55
N ALA A 40 -11.23 1.39 18.63
CA ALA A 40 -10.82 0.02 18.33
C ALA A 40 -11.45 -1.00 19.29
N ALA A 41 -11.44 -0.73 20.60
CA ALA A 41 -12.05 -1.59 21.60
C ALA A 41 -13.59 -1.71 21.45
N ILE A 42 -14.28 -0.63 21.09
CA ILE A 42 -15.74 -0.63 20.84
C ILE A 42 -16.10 -1.46 19.59
N ARG A 43 -15.24 -1.42 18.56
CA ARG A 43 -15.44 -2.16 17.30
C ARG A 43 -15.01 -3.62 17.38
N CYS A 44 -14.18 -3.96 18.36
CA CYS A 44 -13.72 -5.32 18.60
C CYS A 44 -14.92 -6.17 19.05
N GLN A 45 -15.21 -7.23 18.31
CA GLN A 45 -16.34 -8.12 18.64
C GLN A 45 -16.02 -9.02 19.84
N THR A 46 -14.73 -9.18 20.16
CA THR A 46 -14.23 -9.95 21.29
C THR A 46 -13.44 -9.06 22.25
N PRO A 47 -14.04 -8.53 23.34
CA PRO A 47 -13.47 -7.45 24.17
C PRO A 47 -12.12 -7.69 24.86
N ASN A 48 -11.51 -8.87 24.72
CA ASN A 48 -10.20 -9.21 25.30
C ASN A 48 -9.21 -9.75 24.25
N ASN A 49 -9.52 -9.62 22.96
CA ASN A 49 -8.63 -10.03 21.89
C ASN A 49 -7.66 -8.89 21.56
N GLU A 50 -6.55 -8.85 22.29
CA GLU A 50 -5.48 -7.85 22.12
C GLU A 50 -4.98 -7.78 20.67
N TYR A 51 -5.01 -8.89 19.92
CA TYR A 51 -4.64 -8.91 18.51
C TYR A 51 -5.65 -8.13 17.65
N GLU A 52 -6.95 -8.40 17.81
CA GLU A 52 -8.01 -7.71 17.07
C GLU A 52 -8.07 -6.22 17.43
N ILE A 53 -7.90 -5.89 18.71
CA ILE A 53 -7.82 -4.49 19.19
C ILE A 53 -6.59 -3.79 18.59
N CYS A 54 -5.43 -4.44 18.57
CA CYS A 54 -4.21 -3.90 17.97
C CYS A 54 -4.35 -3.70 16.45
N GLU A 55 -4.98 -4.66 15.76
CA GLU A 55 -5.23 -4.58 14.31
C GLU A 55 -6.14 -3.39 13.98
N ILE A 56 -7.30 -3.26 14.66
CA ILE A 56 -8.24 -2.17 14.42
C ILE A 56 -7.60 -0.82 14.78
N PHE A 57 -6.82 -0.76 15.86
CA PHE A 57 -6.06 0.44 16.23
C PHE A 57 -5.12 0.89 15.10
N LEU A 58 -4.31 -0.03 14.58
CA LEU A 58 -3.33 0.28 13.55
C LEU A 58 -4.00 0.69 12.24
N GLN A 59 -5.12 0.04 11.89
CA GLN A 59 -5.92 0.42 10.74
C GLN A 59 -6.47 1.85 10.87
N ASP A 60 -7.06 2.19 12.01
CA ASP A 60 -7.65 3.51 12.24
C ASP A 60 -6.57 4.61 12.33
N TRP A 61 -5.43 4.31 12.95
CA TRP A 61 -4.29 5.22 12.99
C TRP A 61 -3.74 5.49 11.59
N MET A 62 -3.52 4.44 10.78
CA MET A 62 -3.03 4.58 9.39
C MET A 62 -4.02 5.35 8.50
N LYS A 63 -5.33 5.25 8.75
CA LYS A 63 -6.36 6.04 8.05
C LYS A 63 -6.36 7.52 8.45
N SER A 64 -5.90 7.86 9.66
CA SER A 64 -5.96 9.22 10.21
C SER A 64 -4.83 10.17 9.78
N LYS A 65 -3.79 9.67 9.09
CA LYS A 65 -2.63 10.47 8.63
C LYS A 65 -2.64 10.65 7.10
N PRO A 66 -2.06 11.73 6.54
CA PRO A 66 -1.85 11.87 5.09
C PRO A 66 -0.63 11.04 4.59
N VAL A 67 -0.66 10.62 3.31
CA VAL A 67 0.35 9.92 2.47
C VAL A 67 1.19 8.78 3.07
N GLN A 68 1.14 7.58 2.47
CA GLN A 68 1.64 6.32 3.04
C GLN A 68 3.14 6.24 3.36
N GLU A 69 3.99 6.90 2.58
CA GLU A 69 5.44 6.82 2.81
C GLU A 69 5.88 7.45 4.13
N ASP A 70 5.14 8.45 4.60
CA ASP A 70 5.39 9.11 5.89
C ASP A 70 4.57 8.52 7.05
N LYS A 71 3.69 7.54 6.80
CA LYS A 71 2.96 6.80 7.85
C LYS A 71 3.79 5.69 8.48
N ILE A 72 4.76 5.15 7.75
CA ILE A 72 5.48 3.96 8.17
C ILE A 72 6.80 4.29 8.89
N LYS A 73 7.49 5.37 8.48
CA LYS A 73 8.68 5.88 9.17
C LYS A 73 8.42 6.16 10.67
N PRO A 74 7.27 6.72 11.09
CA PRO A 74 6.92 6.87 12.50
C PRO A 74 6.78 5.55 13.24
N ILE A 75 6.22 4.50 12.62
CA ILE A 75 6.10 3.16 13.23
C ILE A 75 7.48 2.54 13.42
N ILE A 76 8.33 2.55 12.39
CA ILE A 76 9.71 2.06 12.48
C ILE A 76 10.48 2.84 13.57
N ARG A 77 10.35 4.17 13.60
CA ARG A 77 10.97 5.02 14.62
C ARG A 77 10.46 4.70 16.02
N ALA A 78 9.17 4.45 16.18
CA ALA A 78 8.56 4.07 17.46
C ALA A 78 9.07 2.71 17.95
N LEU A 79 9.18 1.73 17.05
CA LEU A 79 9.74 0.40 17.33
C LEU A 79 11.22 0.48 17.73
N LYS A 80 12.04 1.23 16.98
CA LYS A 80 13.46 1.47 17.31
C LYS A 80 13.61 2.17 18.66
N GLY A 81 12.83 3.22 18.91
CA GLY A 81 12.82 3.95 20.19
C GLY A 81 12.36 3.11 21.39
N SER A 82 11.63 2.02 21.13
CA SER A 82 11.18 1.08 22.16
C SER A 82 12.13 -0.12 22.33
N ASN A 83 13.24 -0.18 21.59
CA ASN A 83 14.21 -1.28 21.53
C ASN A 83 13.70 -2.57 20.84
N TRP A 84 12.75 -2.46 19.91
CA TRP A 84 12.20 -3.58 19.15
C TRP A 84 12.91 -3.69 17.79
N MET A 85 14.25 -3.75 17.81
CA MET A 85 15.09 -3.67 16.60
C MET A 85 14.79 -4.80 15.61
N ALA A 86 14.67 -6.05 16.08
CA ALA A 86 14.34 -7.18 15.22
C ALA A 86 12.98 -7.02 14.52
N LEU A 87 11.96 -6.50 15.22
CA LEU A 87 10.66 -6.22 14.62
C LEU A 87 10.73 -5.05 13.65
N SER A 88 11.49 -4.01 13.98
CA SER A 88 11.75 -2.90 13.07
C SER A 88 12.36 -3.39 11.76
N ASP A 89 13.38 -4.24 11.82
CA ASP A 89 14.05 -4.81 10.64
C ASP A 89 13.10 -5.72 9.85
N GLU A 90 12.28 -6.52 10.54
CA GLU A 90 11.23 -7.31 9.90
C GLU A 90 10.16 -6.44 9.22
N CYS A 91 9.80 -5.31 9.82
CA CYS A 91 8.90 -4.34 9.19
C CYS A 91 9.56 -3.75 7.95
N GLU A 92 10.80 -3.28 8.05
CA GLU A 92 11.57 -2.77 6.91
C GLU A 92 11.64 -3.79 5.77
N LYS A 93 11.90 -5.07 6.07
CA LYS A 93 11.88 -6.16 5.08
C LYS A 93 10.50 -6.43 4.51
N PHE A 94 9.47 -6.54 5.36
CA PHE A 94 8.09 -6.72 4.94
C PHE A 94 7.67 -5.59 3.99
N ILE A 95 7.99 -4.35 4.34
CA ILE A 95 7.72 -3.17 3.52
C ILE A 95 8.54 -3.21 2.23
N HIS A 96 9.82 -3.57 2.27
CA HIS A 96 10.64 -3.66 1.07
C HIS A 96 10.06 -4.69 0.10
N ILE A 97 9.71 -5.89 0.58
CA ILE A 97 9.03 -6.92 -0.20
C ILE A 97 7.69 -6.41 -0.73
N HIS A 98 6.89 -5.75 0.12
CA HIS A 98 5.56 -5.29 -0.24
C HIS A 98 5.53 -4.04 -1.14
N LYS A 99 6.56 -3.18 -1.06
CA LYS A 99 6.79 -2.03 -1.94
C LYS A 99 7.37 -2.48 -3.29
N ASN A 100 8.10 -3.60 -3.33
CA ASN A 100 8.72 -4.12 -4.55
C ASN A 100 7.79 -5.04 -5.36
N TYR A 101 6.51 -5.26 -5.02
CA TYR A 101 5.62 -6.10 -5.85
C TYR A 101 5.20 -5.44 -7.17
N LEU A 102 5.27 -4.11 -7.29
CA LEU A 102 5.31 -3.41 -8.58
C LEU A 102 6.76 -3.00 -8.87
N SER A 103 7.66 -3.99 -8.89
CA SER A 103 9.04 -3.77 -9.31
C SER A 103 9.05 -3.20 -10.73
N ASP A 104 10.15 -2.56 -11.11
CA ASP A 104 10.28 -2.04 -12.46
C ASP A 104 10.20 -3.18 -13.50
N GLU A 105 10.60 -4.40 -13.16
CA GLU A 105 10.37 -5.58 -14.00
C GLU A 105 8.88 -5.91 -14.17
N CYS A 106 8.11 -5.90 -13.09
CA CYS A 106 6.66 -6.16 -13.16
C CYS A 106 5.93 -5.07 -13.97
N MET A 107 6.31 -3.81 -13.77
CA MET A 107 5.76 -2.67 -14.50
C MET A 107 6.14 -2.72 -15.99
N SER A 108 7.36 -3.18 -16.31
CA SER A 108 7.80 -3.40 -17.69
C SER A 108 6.98 -4.49 -18.37
N GLU A 109 6.69 -5.61 -17.68
CA GLU A 109 5.84 -6.67 -18.21
C GLU A 109 4.37 -6.24 -18.39
N MET A 110 3.85 -5.38 -17.52
CA MET A 110 2.52 -4.78 -17.70
C MET A 110 2.48 -3.83 -18.90
N ALA A 111 3.52 -3.01 -19.08
CA ALA A 111 3.59 -2.04 -20.16
C ALA A 111 3.52 -2.70 -21.54
N LYS A 112 4.14 -3.87 -21.71
CA LYS A 112 4.06 -4.69 -22.94
C LYS A 112 2.65 -5.18 -23.28
N LYS A 113 1.72 -5.14 -22.32
CA LYS A 113 0.33 -5.61 -22.46
C LYS A 113 -0.66 -4.46 -22.57
N ILE A 114 -0.19 -3.22 -22.45
CA ILE A 114 -1.00 -2.02 -22.65
C ILE A 114 -1.07 -1.76 -24.16
N PRO A 115 -2.27 -1.66 -24.76
CA PRO A 115 -2.41 -1.25 -26.15
C PRO A 115 -1.81 0.15 -26.38
N ASN A 116 -1.54 0.49 -27.65
CA ASN A 116 -1.03 1.80 -28.09
C ASN A 116 -1.83 3.02 -27.57
N ASP A 117 -3.03 2.79 -27.06
CA ASP A 117 -3.95 3.79 -26.50
C ASP A 117 -3.57 4.28 -25.10
N TRP A 118 -2.51 3.79 -24.45
CA TRP A 118 -2.11 4.01 -23.04
C TRP A 118 -2.51 5.34 -22.36
N SER A 119 -2.53 6.46 -23.08
CA SER A 119 -3.04 7.75 -22.62
C SER A 119 -4.51 7.74 -22.15
N SER A 120 -5.36 6.88 -22.72
CA SER A 120 -6.76 6.70 -22.29
C SER A 120 -6.82 6.03 -20.92
N LEU A 121 -6.01 4.98 -20.73
CA LEU A 121 -5.82 4.38 -19.42
C LEU A 121 -5.27 5.40 -18.42
N ALA A 122 -4.29 6.21 -18.81
CA ALA A 122 -3.70 7.23 -17.96
C ALA A 122 -4.73 8.26 -17.45
N ARG A 123 -5.62 8.74 -18.33
CA ARG A 123 -6.74 9.62 -17.94
C ARG A 123 -7.72 8.93 -17.01
N THR A 124 -8.00 7.65 -17.25
CA THR A 124 -8.90 6.85 -16.40
C THR A 124 -8.31 6.62 -15.01
N LEU A 125 -6.98 6.52 -14.93
CA LEU A 125 -6.20 6.49 -13.69
C LEU A 125 -6.06 7.88 -13.03
N ALA A 126 -6.72 8.91 -13.59
CA ALA A 126 -6.71 10.28 -13.12
C ALA A 126 -5.29 10.89 -13.01
N LEU A 127 -4.38 10.49 -13.92
CA LEU A 127 -3.10 11.18 -14.07
C LEU A 127 -3.33 12.60 -14.61
N PRO A 128 -2.60 13.61 -14.09
CA PRO A 128 -2.60 14.95 -14.66
C PRO A 128 -2.18 14.94 -16.14
N GLU A 129 -2.80 15.78 -16.98
CA GLU A 129 -2.43 15.87 -18.40
C GLU A 129 -0.97 16.31 -18.63
N GLU A 130 -0.37 17.03 -17.69
CA GLU A 130 1.07 17.34 -17.68
C GLU A 130 1.93 16.08 -17.57
N ASP A 131 1.52 15.13 -16.73
CA ASP A 131 2.20 13.85 -16.56
C ASP A 131 2.03 12.98 -17.80
N ILE A 132 0.81 12.90 -18.34
CA ILE A 132 0.51 12.19 -19.59
C ILE A 132 1.34 12.76 -20.74
N THR A 133 1.45 14.08 -20.85
CA THR A 133 2.23 14.71 -21.93
C THR A 133 3.73 14.43 -21.75
N SER A 134 4.23 14.41 -20.52
CA SER A 134 5.64 14.13 -20.24
C SER A 134 6.07 12.68 -20.50
N CYS A 135 5.12 11.75 -20.59
CA CYS A 135 5.38 10.35 -20.95
C CYS A 135 5.57 10.12 -22.45
N LYS A 136 5.18 11.08 -23.30
CA LYS A 136 5.28 10.94 -24.77
C LYS A 136 6.71 11.16 -25.22
N ASN A 137 7.37 10.11 -25.69
CA ASN A 137 8.72 10.15 -26.23
C ASN A 137 8.69 10.44 -27.74
N GLY A 138 8.10 11.58 -28.12
CA GLY A 138 8.01 11.99 -29.52
C GLY A 138 7.39 10.92 -30.44
N SER A 139 7.64 10.99 -31.75
CA SER A 139 7.08 10.06 -32.74
C SER A 139 7.89 8.77 -32.96
N GLU A 140 8.98 8.56 -32.20
CA GLU A 140 9.98 7.50 -32.50
C GLU A 140 10.23 6.52 -31.34
N GLY A 141 9.59 6.69 -30.18
CA GLY A 141 9.74 5.78 -29.04
C GLY A 141 8.86 4.51 -29.12
N PRO A 142 9.27 3.38 -28.53
CA PRO A 142 8.39 2.24 -28.30
C PRO A 142 7.23 2.64 -27.39
N HIS A 143 6.00 2.28 -27.74
CA HIS A 143 4.82 2.58 -26.92
C HIS A 143 4.91 1.94 -25.52
N GLU A 144 5.64 0.83 -25.39
CA GLU A 144 5.88 0.14 -24.14
C GLU A 144 6.67 1.02 -23.16
N ASP A 145 7.60 1.84 -23.66
CA ASP A 145 8.39 2.74 -22.81
C ASP A 145 7.52 3.89 -22.29
N GLU A 146 6.64 4.42 -23.14
CA GLU A 146 5.68 5.46 -22.74
C GLU A 146 4.68 4.92 -21.71
N ALA A 147 4.15 3.72 -21.94
CA ALA A 147 3.26 3.03 -21.02
C ALA A 147 3.95 2.69 -19.69
N PHE A 148 5.22 2.27 -19.73
CA PHE A 148 6.02 2.02 -18.53
C PHE A 148 6.25 3.30 -17.71
N MET A 149 6.61 4.39 -18.37
CA MET A 149 6.79 5.70 -17.72
C MET A 149 5.48 6.20 -17.11
N MET A 150 4.36 6.00 -17.80
CA MET A 150 3.03 6.33 -17.30
C MET A 150 2.69 5.53 -16.03
N LEU A 151 2.89 4.20 -16.06
CA LEU A 151 2.68 3.36 -14.89
C LEU A 151 3.60 3.77 -13.72
N CYS A 152 4.86 4.13 -13.99
CA CYS A 152 5.79 4.62 -12.98
C CYS A 152 5.32 5.92 -12.33
N LYS A 153 4.77 6.86 -13.11
CA LYS A 153 4.19 8.11 -12.59
C LYS A 153 2.92 7.86 -11.80
N TRP A 154 2.05 6.98 -12.30
CA TRP A 154 0.83 6.59 -11.60
C TRP A 154 1.15 6.01 -10.22
N ARG A 155 2.14 5.10 -10.15
CA ARG A 155 2.63 4.47 -8.90
C ARG A 155 3.03 5.47 -7.82
N VAL A 156 3.49 6.66 -8.20
CA VAL A 156 3.96 7.70 -7.26
C VAL A 156 3.01 8.90 -7.15
N SER A 157 1.90 8.91 -7.88
CA SER A 157 0.95 10.02 -7.91
C SER A 157 0.14 10.13 -6.61
N GLU A 158 -0.16 11.37 -6.19
CA GLU A 158 -0.89 11.66 -4.95
C GLU A 158 -2.33 11.14 -4.94
N SER A 159 -2.90 10.80 -6.11
CA SER A 159 -4.23 10.16 -6.20
C SER A 159 -4.22 8.68 -5.80
N VAL A 160 -3.03 8.04 -5.79
CA VAL A 160 -2.84 6.61 -5.50
C VAL A 160 -2.22 6.43 -4.12
N VAL A 161 -2.86 7.00 -3.10
CA VAL A 161 -2.42 6.91 -1.69
C VAL A 161 -2.97 5.64 -1.03
N ASN A 162 -2.96 4.50 -1.71
CA ASN A 162 -3.38 3.21 -1.14
C ASN A 162 -2.23 2.18 -1.10
N SER A 163 -2.38 1.18 -0.22
CA SER A 163 -1.28 0.27 0.12
C SER A 163 -0.89 -0.58 -1.08
N GLY A 164 0.33 -1.11 -1.17
CA GLY A 164 0.82 -1.81 -2.38
C GLY A 164 -0.10 -2.94 -2.93
N ILE A 165 -1.01 -3.47 -2.10
CA ILE A 165 -2.07 -4.43 -2.47
C ILE A 165 -3.32 -3.75 -3.03
N ASP A 166 -3.60 -2.53 -2.61
CA ASP A 166 -4.70 -1.72 -3.11
C ASP A 166 -4.39 -1.18 -4.52
N LEU A 167 -3.12 -0.96 -4.89
CA LEU A 167 -2.75 -0.56 -6.26
C LEU A 167 -3.20 -1.57 -7.34
N PHE A 168 -2.95 -2.88 -7.14
CA PHE A 168 -3.42 -3.89 -8.09
C PHE A 168 -4.95 -3.94 -8.17
N ASN A 169 -5.65 -3.75 -7.04
CA ASN A 169 -7.10 -3.74 -7.00
C ASN A 169 -7.70 -2.45 -7.59
N ASP A 170 -7.04 -1.31 -7.40
CA ASP A 170 -7.40 -0.01 -7.96
C ASP A 170 -7.19 -0.03 -9.48
N LEU A 171 -6.06 -0.60 -9.95
CA LEU A 171 -5.83 -0.83 -11.37
C LEU A 171 -6.86 -1.81 -11.94
N LEU A 172 -7.16 -2.93 -11.28
CA LEU A 172 -8.21 -3.85 -11.72
C LEU A 172 -9.57 -3.16 -11.78
N ALA A 173 -9.95 -2.40 -10.75
CA ALA A 173 -11.22 -1.68 -10.72
C ALA A 173 -11.32 -0.70 -11.91
N VAL A 174 -10.25 0.02 -12.20
CA VAL A 174 -10.17 0.91 -13.37
C VAL A 174 -10.25 0.11 -14.66
N LEU A 175 -9.47 -0.96 -14.81
CA LEU A 175 -9.49 -1.79 -16.00
C LEU A 175 -10.86 -2.42 -16.23
N GLU A 176 -11.59 -2.84 -15.20
CA GLU A 176 -12.95 -3.38 -15.35
C GLU A 176 -13.92 -2.35 -15.96
N THR A 177 -13.64 -1.05 -15.85
CA THR A 177 -14.42 0.01 -16.52
C THR A 177 -14.06 0.21 -18.01
N VAL A 178 -12.94 -0.35 -18.48
CA VAL A 178 -12.44 -0.17 -19.85
C VAL A 178 -12.50 -1.50 -20.62
N GLN A 179 -13.14 -1.53 -21.80
CA GLN A 179 -13.36 -2.79 -22.54
C GLN A 179 -12.07 -3.36 -23.19
N ASP A 180 -11.15 -2.51 -23.61
CA ASP A 180 -10.08 -2.88 -24.54
C ASP A 180 -8.77 -3.42 -23.90
N PHE A 181 -8.80 -3.75 -22.60
CA PHE A 181 -7.62 -4.17 -21.83
C PHE A 181 -7.70 -5.62 -21.31
N SER A 182 -8.28 -6.56 -22.08
CA SER A 182 -8.48 -7.95 -21.64
C SER A 182 -7.22 -8.64 -21.13
N ASP A 183 -6.11 -8.48 -21.86
CA ASP A 183 -4.87 -9.20 -21.61
C ASP A 183 -4.15 -8.64 -20.37
N LEU A 184 -4.23 -7.32 -20.18
CA LEU A 184 -3.75 -6.66 -18.98
C LEU A 184 -4.62 -7.04 -17.77
N LYS A 185 -5.95 -7.10 -17.90
CA LYS A 185 -6.84 -7.55 -16.81
C LYS A 185 -6.49 -8.95 -16.34
N GLU A 186 -6.31 -9.89 -17.28
CA GLU A 186 -5.97 -11.26 -16.95
C GLU A 186 -4.62 -11.37 -16.24
N TYR A 187 -3.60 -10.65 -16.75
CA TYR A 187 -2.30 -10.58 -16.12
C TYR A 187 -2.36 -10.01 -14.70
N VAL A 188 -3.04 -8.87 -14.51
CA VAL A 188 -3.15 -8.20 -13.21
C VAL A 188 -3.95 -9.08 -12.23
N ARG A 189 -5.00 -9.79 -12.66
CA ARG A 189 -5.71 -10.79 -11.83
C ARG A 189 -4.83 -11.96 -11.44
N HIS A 190 -4.07 -12.51 -12.37
CA HIS A 190 -3.18 -13.64 -12.11
C HIS A 190 -2.12 -13.28 -11.06
N THR A 191 -1.45 -12.16 -11.26
CA THR A 191 -0.41 -11.63 -10.36
C THR A 191 -0.99 -11.32 -8.98
N SER A 192 -2.16 -10.67 -8.90
CA SER A 192 -2.85 -10.39 -7.63
C SER A 192 -3.23 -11.67 -6.85
N ASN A 193 -3.69 -12.71 -7.56
CA ASN A 193 -4.07 -13.99 -6.97
C ASN A 193 -2.88 -14.82 -6.46
N MET A 194 -1.72 -14.73 -7.12
CA MET A 194 -0.49 -15.35 -6.63
C MET A 194 -0.05 -14.72 -5.31
N ILE A 195 -0.07 -13.39 -5.25
CA ILE A 195 0.34 -12.61 -4.06
C ILE A 195 -0.62 -12.85 -2.89
N SER A 196 -1.92 -13.00 -3.14
CA SER A 196 -2.92 -13.20 -2.08
C SER A 196 -2.87 -14.59 -1.43
N LYS A 197 -2.08 -15.53 -1.96
CA LYS A 197 -1.97 -16.92 -1.49
C LYS A 197 -0.67 -17.23 -0.73
N GLU A 198 0.27 -16.29 -0.67
CA GLU A 198 1.51 -16.36 0.14
C GLU A 198 1.32 -15.77 1.55
#